data_AF-A0A2V9W479-F1
#
_entry.id   AF-A0A2V9W479-F1
#
_cell.length_a   1.000
_cell.length_b   1.000
_cell.length_c   1.000
_cell.angle_alpha   90.00
_cell.angle_beta   90.00
_cell.angle_gamma   90.00
#
_symmetry.space_group_name_H-M   'P 1'
#
loop_
_entity.id
_entity.type
_entity.pdbx_description
1 polymer ?
#
loop_
_entity_poly.entity_id
_entity_poly.type
_entity_poly.pdbx_seq_one_letter_code
_entity_poly.pdbx_strand_id
1 'polypeptide(L)' 'MSDAQIEKVLEQKIFWRVPNQYPQVVKTIHEGDPVAQLSSSEVTQNLKEWAESIGKRPGTEAKKKESKGILGLWNR' A
#
# COMPACT_ATOMS: atom_id res chain seq x y z
N MET A 1 -7.85 19.93 -9.97
CA MET A 1 -6.44 19.52 -10.11
C MET A 1 -6.42 18.04 -10.40
N SER A 2 -5.88 17.63 -11.54
CA SER A 2 -5.68 16.21 -11.86
C SER A 2 -4.25 15.78 -11.54
N ASP A 3 -4.06 14.48 -11.34
CA ASP A 3 -2.76 13.84 -11.17
C ASP A 3 -1.78 14.26 -12.27
N ALA A 4 -2.25 14.21 -13.51
CA ALA A 4 -1.46 14.59 -14.68
C ALA A 4 -0.97 16.04 -14.63
N GLN A 5 -1.75 16.95 -14.05
CA GLN A 5 -1.34 18.34 -13.87
C GLN A 5 -0.28 18.47 -12.77
N ILE A 6 -0.45 17.76 -11.65
CA ILE A 6 0.51 17.77 -10.53
C ILE A 6 1.85 17.18 -10.98
N GLU A 7 1.82 16.01 -11.59
CA GLU A 7 3.03 15.32 -12.07
C GLU A 7 3.76 16.12 -13.15
N LYS A 8 3.02 16.83 -14.01
CA LYS A 8 3.61 17.70 -15.02
C LYS A 8 4.34 18.89 -14.41
N VAL A 9 3.78 19.50 -13.37
CA VAL A 9 4.38 20.68 -12.71
C VAL A 9 5.57 20.28 -11.85
N LEU A 10 5.49 19.14 -11.17
CA LEU A 10 6.56 18.65 -10.29
C LEU A 10 7.65 17.86 -11.04
N GLU A 11 7.42 17.52 -12.31
CA GLU A 11 8.25 16.62 -13.12
C GLU A 11 8.53 15.27 -12.42
N GLN A 12 7.61 14.87 -11.54
CA GLN A 12 7.73 13.69 -10.68
C GLN A 12 6.43 12.91 -10.68
N LYS A 13 6.54 11.59 -10.64
CA LYS A 13 5.38 10.70 -10.49
C LYS A 13 4.91 10.67 -9.05
N ILE A 14 3.60 10.67 -8.86
CA ILE A 14 3.02 10.46 -7.54
C ILE A 14 3.23 8.99 -7.19
N PHE A 15 4.17 8.74 -6.29
CA PHE A 15 4.51 7.37 -5.87
C PHE A 15 3.46 6.77 -4.92
N TRP A 16 2.87 7.61 -4.06
CA TRP A 16 2.01 7.15 -2.99
C TRP A 16 1.01 8.24 -2.57
N ARG A 17 -0.16 7.80 -2.06
CA ARG A 17 -1.22 8.66 -1.52
C ARG A 17 -1.61 8.22 -0.13
N VAL A 18 -1.72 9.19 0.76
CA VAL A 18 -2.15 8.98 2.15
C VAL A 18 -3.64 9.28 2.28
N PRO A 19 -4.46 8.37 2.85
CA PRO A 19 -5.87 8.63 3.14
C PRO A 19 -6.04 9.80 4.11
N ASN A 20 -7.04 10.66 3.84
CA ASN A 20 -7.35 11.79 4.72
C ASN A 20 -8.31 11.38 5.84
N GLN A 21 -7.80 10.63 6.84
CA GLN A 21 -8.56 10.24 8.03
C GLN A 21 -8.17 11.09 9.25
N TYR A 22 -8.30 12.41 9.13
CA TYR A 22 -7.84 13.36 10.14
C TYR A 22 -8.30 13.08 11.58
N PRO A 23 -9.60 12.81 11.88
CA PRO A 23 -10.03 12.58 13.26
C PRO A 23 -9.34 11.38 13.91
N GLN A 24 -9.14 10.33 13.11
CA GLN A 24 -8.53 9.10 13.56
C GLN A 24 -7.03 9.30 13.85
N VAL A 25 -6.32 9.95 12.93
CA VAL A 25 -4.88 10.23 13.06
C VAL A 25 -4.61 11.13 14.28
N VAL A 26 -5.39 12.19 14.45
CA VAL A 26 -5.22 13.12 15.58
C VAL A 26 -5.49 12.43 16.91
N LYS A 27 -6.56 11.63 17.00
CA LYS A 27 -6.86 10.83 18.19
C LYS A 27 -5.69 9.90 18.53
N THR A 28 -5.19 9.14 17.55
CA THR A 28 -4.05 8.25 17.72
C THR A 28 -2.80 8.98 18.22
N ILE A 29 -2.51 10.18 17.71
CA ILE A 29 -1.38 11.00 18.18
C ILE A 29 -1.56 11.41 19.64
N HIS A 30 -2.77 11.83 20.04
CA HIS A 30 -3.05 12.25 21.42
C HIS A 30 -3.06 11.08 22.40
N GLU A 31 -3.53 9.90 21.99
CA GLU A 31 -3.55 8.69 22.82
C GLU A 31 -2.16 8.05 22.94
N GLY A 32 -1.24 8.34 22.01
CA GLY A 32 0.09 7.76 21.99
C GLY A 32 0.10 6.26 21.64
N ASP A 33 -1.01 5.72 21.13
CA ASP A 33 -1.16 4.31 20.78
C ASP A 33 -1.51 4.14 19.28
N PRO A 34 -0.51 4.01 18.40
CA PRO A 34 -0.73 3.74 16.98
C PRO A 34 -1.13 2.29 16.68
N VAL A 35 -1.07 1.38 17.66
CA VAL A 35 -1.30 -0.06 17.48
C VAL A 35 -2.77 -0.42 17.71
N ALA A 36 -3.46 0.32 18.56
CA ALA A 36 -4.86 0.07 18.93
C ALA A 36 -5.85 0.05 17.74
N GLN A 37 -5.51 0.67 16.61
CA GLN A 37 -6.43 0.82 15.47
C GLN A 37 -5.90 0.17 14.18
N LEU A 38 -4.87 -0.68 14.27
CA LEU A 38 -4.19 -1.18 13.08
C LEU A 38 -5.07 -2.01 12.15
N SER A 39 -6.04 -2.74 12.69
CA SER A 39 -6.89 -3.65 11.92
C SER A 39 -8.03 -2.95 11.18
N SER A 40 -8.46 -1.76 11.63
CA SER A 40 -9.61 -1.03 11.08
C SER A 40 -9.23 0.31 10.41
N SER A 41 -7.99 0.76 10.53
CA SER A 41 -7.51 2.03 9.98
C SER A 41 -7.06 1.89 8.52
N GLU A 42 -7.68 2.64 7.61
CA GLU A 42 -7.23 2.73 6.22
C GLU A 42 -5.84 3.38 6.13
N VAL A 43 -5.56 4.38 6.97
CA VAL A 43 -4.23 5.00 7.07
C VAL A 43 -3.17 3.98 7.46
N THR A 44 -3.47 3.09 8.41
CA THR A 44 -2.53 2.04 8.80
C THR A 44 -2.26 1.07 7.65
N GLN A 45 -3.32 0.58 6.98
CA GLN A 45 -3.15 -0.36 5.87
C GLN A 45 -2.32 0.27 4.76
N ASN A 46 -2.60 1.53 4.43
CA ASN A 46 -1.86 2.31 3.45
C ASN A 46 -0.38 2.51 3.83
N LEU A 47 -0.07 2.75 5.12
CA LEU A 47 1.32 2.81 5.63
C LEU A 47 2.02 1.45 5.56
N LYS A 48 1.31 0.35 5.85
CA LYS A 48 1.84 -1.00 5.76
C LYS A 48 2.21 -1.36 4.31
N GLU A 49 1.32 -1.07 3.35
CA GLU A 49 1.58 -1.27 1.92
C GLU A 49 2.78 -0.45 1.45
N TRP A 50 2.88 0.80 1.90
CA TRP A 50 4.03 1.65 1.60
C TRP A 50 5.33 1.06 2.18
N ALA A 51 5.33 0.63 3.45
CA ALA A 51 6.48 0.00 4.09
C ALA A 51 6.91 -1.29 3.37
N GLU A 52 5.95 -2.09 2.92
CA GLU A 52 6.20 -3.27 2.07
C GLU A 52 6.79 -2.89 0.70
N SER A 53 6.38 -1.77 0.12
CA SER A 53 6.87 -1.31 -1.18
C SER A 53 8.35 -0.87 -1.13
N ILE A 54 8.74 -0.14 -0.08
CA ILE A 54 10.10 0.40 0.08
C ILE A 54 11.06 -0.58 0.77
N GLY A 55 10.53 -1.52 1.56
CA GLY A 55 11.31 -2.50 2.31
C GLY A 55 11.78 -3.68 1.46
N LYS A 56 11.28 -3.84 0.24
CA LYS A 56 11.75 -4.85 -0.71
C LYS A 56 13.16 -4.50 -1.16
N ARG A 57 14.14 -5.29 -0.71
CA ARG A 57 15.52 -5.19 -1.23
C ARG A 57 15.54 -5.59 -2.71
N PRO A 58 16.33 -4.91 -3.56
CA PRO A 58 16.58 -5.37 -4.93
C PRO A 58 17.09 -6.82 -4.90
N GLY A 59 16.44 -7.72 -5.63
CA GLY A 59 16.78 -9.16 -5.67
C GLY A 59 15.95 -10.07 -4.76
N THR A 60 15.06 -9.53 -3.93
CA THR A 60 14.02 -10.31 -3.22
C THR A 60 12.72 -10.27 -4.01
N GLU A 61 12.70 -10.89 -5.19
CA GLU A 61 11.44 -11.27 -5.81
C GLU A 61 10.78 -12.28 -4.88
N ALA A 62 9.66 -11.90 -4.27
CA ALA A 62 8.80 -12.84 -3.58
C ALA A 62 8.49 -13.95 -4.58
N LYS A 63 8.97 -15.17 -4.31
CA LYS A 63 8.71 -16.36 -5.14
C LYS A 63 7.20 -16.37 -5.42
N LYS A 64 6.81 -16.05 -6.66
CA LYS A 64 5.46 -16.34 -7.14
C LYS A 64 5.28 -17.82 -6.84
N LYS A 65 4.38 -18.13 -5.92
CA LYS A 65 3.94 -19.50 -5.69
C LYS A 65 3.37 -19.92 -7.03
N GLU A 66 4.10 -20.75 -7.78
CA GLU A 66 3.59 -21.36 -9.00
C GLU A 66 2.27 -22.02 -8.63
N SER A 67 1.15 -21.41 -9.06
CA SER A 67 -0.12 -22.09 -9.07
C SER A 67 -0.04 -23.16 -10.15
N LYS A 68 0.55 -24.29 -9.79
CA LYS A 68 0.33 -25.56 -10.48
C LYS A 68 -1.18 -25.80 -10.51
N GLY A 69 -1.75 -25.72 -11.70
CA GLY A 69 -2.99 -26.39 -12.04
C GLY A 69 -4.20 -25.48 -12.19
N ILE A 70 -4.43 -24.99 -13.41
CA ILE A 70 -5.77 -24.92 -14.03
C ILE A 70 -5.74 -25.17 -15.57
N LEU A 71 -4.57 -25.43 -16.18
CA LEU A 71 -4.46 -25.70 -17.64
C LEU A 71 -4.59 -27.19 -18.02
N GLY A 72 -5.14 -28.04 -17.15
CA GLY A 72 -5.18 -29.50 -17.35
C GLY A 72 -6.53 -30.13 -17.69
N LEU A 73 -7.61 -29.35 -17.89
CA LEU A 73 -8.98 -29.89 -18.01
C LEU A 73 -9.59 -29.86 -19.41
N TRP A 74 -8.78 -29.88 -20.47
CA TRP A 74 -9.28 -30.04 -21.84
C TRP A 74 -8.44 -31.05 -22.63
N ASN A 75 -8.52 -32.33 -22.25
CA ASN A 75 -8.35 -33.43 -23.21
C ASN A 75 -8.84 -34.76 -22.62
N ARG A 76 -10.15 -35.02 -22.73
CA ARG A 76 -10.75 -36.33 -23.03
C ARG A 76 -12.26 -36.25 -23.03
#